data_AF-A0A4R5EMZ5-F1
#
_entry.id   AF-A0A4R5EMZ5-F1
#
_cell.length_a   1.000
_cell.length_b   1.000
_cell.length_c   1.000
_cell.angle_alpha   90.00
_cell.angle_beta   90.00
_cell.angle_gamma   90.00
#
_symmetry.space_group_name_H-M   'P 1'
#
loop_
_entity.id
_entity.type
_entity.pdbx_description
1 polymer ?
#
loop_
_entity_poly.entity_id
_entity_poly.type
_entity_poly.pdbx_seq_one_letter_code
_entity_poly.pdbx_strand_id
1 'polypeptide(L)'
;MPGSHDLVLPPVDAVYVLRKGRDPLVWVIALVCAPFVIGPAAALLYSVLAGGPGVLGWSLATLFMAAVCGGVLGYLVHDDRRDRRNVAGDVLVAIGRDGVYLGRRPAQHIAWPQIAEVVVFHLPVLTDRGPAPFLVVVERGTRGSRVRVGRRPADPRQWGPSTDLYDREPDLEQLTAAVRRYGRHVRVWDRGLVSGVHS
;
A
#
# COMPACT_ATOMS: atom_id res chain seq x y z
N MET A 1 28.78 14.49 13.00
CA MET A 1 28.26 13.18 13.44
C MET A 1 26.83 13.05 12.94
N PRO A 2 26.56 12.24 11.90
CA PRO A 2 25.19 11.96 11.49
C PRO A 2 24.61 10.95 12.48
N GLY A 3 23.59 11.38 13.22
CA GLY A 3 22.87 10.51 14.16
C GLY A 3 22.28 9.31 13.41
N SER A 4 22.45 8.13 13.99
CA SER A 4 21.73 6.94 13.58
C SER A 4 20.24 7.29 13.52
N HIS A 5 19.71 7.39 12.30
CA HIS A 5 18.28 7.42 12.08
C HIS A 5 17.77 6.03 12.44
N ASP A 6 17.52 5.82 13.73
CA ASP A 6 16.95 4.60 14.25
C ASP A 6 15.65 4.37 13.48
N LEU A 7 15.72 3.42 12.55
CA LEU A 7 14.54 2.81 11.98
C LEU A 7 13.80 2.22 13.18
N VAL A 8 12.74 2.90 13.61
CA VAL A 8 11.79 2.33 14.55
C VAL A 8 11.09 1.22 13.78
N LEU A 9 11.65 0.02 13.88
CA LEU A 9 11.05 -1.20 13.36
C LEU A 9 9.65 -1.32 13.98
N PRO A 10 8.66 -1.82 13.22
CA PRO A 10 7.36 -2.08 13.78
C PRO A 10 7.53 -3.02 14.98
N PRO A 11 6.84 -2.78 16.10
CA PRO A 11 6.93 -3.67 17.24
C PRO A 11 6.42 -5.06 16.84
N VAL A 12 7.04 -6.12 17.38
CA VAL A 12 6.77 -7.52 17.02
C VAL A 12 5.31 -7.91 17.33
N ASP A 13 4.69 -7.21 18.26
CA ASP A 13 3.29 -7.37 18.69
C ASP A 13 2.30 -6.42 17.99
N ALA A 14 2.70 -5.76 16.89
CA ALA A 14 1.78 -4.97 16.08
C ALA A 14 0.65 -5.83 15.51
N VAL A 15 -0.60 -5.48 15.83
CA VAL A 15 -1.80 -6.23 15.38
C VAL A 15 -2.28 -5.75 14.02
N TYR A 16 -1.89 -4.54 13.62
CA TYR A 16 -2.15 -4.01 12.29
C TYR A 16 -0.88 -3.36 11.75
N VAL A 17 -0.50 -3.73 10.53
CA VAL A 17 0.67 -3.20 9.84
C VAL A 17 0.30 -2.96 8.38
N LEU A 18 0.31 -1.69 7.98
CA LEU A 18 0.19 -1.29 6.57
C LEU A 18 1.58 -1.01 6.02
N ARG A 19 1.90 -1.63 4.87
CA ARG A 19 3.21 -1.48 4.21
C ARG A 19 3.02 -0.88 2.85
N LYS A 20 4.05 -0.16 2.39
CA LYS A 20 4.10 0.30 1.01
C LYS A 20 4.06 -0.91 0.08
N GLY A 21 3.04 -0.96 -0.74
CA GLY A 21 2.99 -1.91 -1.84
C GLY A 21 4.08 -1.60 -2.84
N ARG A 22 4.73 -2.64 -3.36
CA ARG A 22 5.59 -2.50 -4.53
C ARG A 22 4.73 -2.70 -5.77
N ASP A 23 4.56 -1.66 -6.57
CA ASP A 23 4.04 -1.76 -7.93
C ASP A 23 5.10 -1.25 -8.92
N PRO A 24 5.30 -1.88 -10.10
CA PRO A 24 4.30 -2.68 -10.81
C PRO A 24 4.84 -4.02 -11.37
N LEU A 25 4.67 -5.07 -10.59
CA LEU A 25 4.93 -6.44 -11.05
C LEU A 25 3.96 -6.84 -12.17
N VAL A 26 2.75 -6.27 -12.18
CA VAL A 26 1.74 -6.41 -13.24
C VAL A 26 2.21 -5.82 -14.57
N TRP A 27 2.91 -4.67 -14.58
CA TRP A 27 3.46 -4.12 -15.83
C TRP A 27 4.61 -4.97 -16.37
N VAL A 28 5.45 -5.53 -15.48
CA VAL A 28 6.49 -6.47 -15.89
C VAL A 28 5.88 -7.76 -16.44
N ILE A 29 4.85 -8.32 -15.78
CA ILE A 29 4.10 -9.48 -16.31
C ILE A 29 3.45 -9.13 -17.66
N ALA A 30 2.77 -8.00 -17.78
CA ALA A 30 2.13 -7.58 -19.01
C ALA A 30 3.16 -7.41 -20.14
N LEU A 31 4.31 -6.79 -19.87
CA LEU A 31 5.35 -6.52 -20.87
C LEU A 31 6.14 -7.79 -21.25
N VAL A 32 6.33 -8.72 -20.30
CA VAL A 32 6.95 -10.01 -20.56
C VAL A 32 5.98 -10.98 -21.24
N CYS A 33 4.68 -10.93 -20.97
CA CYS A 33 3.70 -11.86 -21.54
C CYS A 33 3.05 -11.36 -22.83
N ALA A 34 2.87 -10.05 -23.04
CA ALA A 34 2.18 -9.48 -24.20
C ALA A 34 2.77 -9.89 -25.57
N PRO A 35 4.11 -9.91 -25.79
CA PRO A 35 4.69 -10.34 -27.06
C PRO A 35 4.34 -11.80 -27.39
N PHE A 36 4.11 -12.60 -26.35
CA PHE A 36 3.89 -14.04 -26.46
C PHE A 36 2.42 -14.44 -26.52
N VAL A 37 1.48 -13.49 -26.39
CA VAL A 37 0.08 -13.69 -26.77
C VAL A 37 -0.13 -13.27 -28.23
N ILE A 38 0.53 -12.18 -28.65
CA ILE A 38 0.42 -11.62 -30.00
C ILE A 38 1.14 -12.51 -31.02
N GLY A 39 2.35 -12.99 -30.70
CA GLY A 39 3.15 -13.83 -31.60
C GLY A 39 2.47 -15.15 -32.02
N PRO A 40 1.95 -15.97 -31.10
CA PRO A 40 1.24 -17.21 -31.44
C PRO A 40 -0.08 -16.97 -32.16
N ALA A 41 -0.81 -15.89 -31.84
CA ALA A 41 -2.04 -15.54 -32.55
C ALA A 41 -1.75 -15.14 -34.01
N ALA A 42 -0.69 -14.36 -34.25
CA ALA A 42 -0.24 -14.00 -35.60
C ALA A 42 0.31 -15.23 -36.37
N ALA A 43 1.05 -16.12 -35.70
CA ALA A 43 1.55 -17.36 -36.29
C ALA A 43 0.43 -18.38 -36.57
N LEU A 44 -0.63 -18.42 -35.76
CA LEU A 44 -1.83 -19.22 -35.99
C LEU A 44 -2.57 -18.71 -37.23
N LEU A 45 -2.75 -17.39 -37.33
CA LEU A 45 -3.33 -16.76 -38.53
C LEU A 45 -2.48 -17.07 -39.78
N TYR A 46 -1.15 -17.00 -39.67
CA TYR A 46 -0.24 -17.30 -40.78
C TYR A 46 -0.23 -18.80 -41.14
N SER A 47 -0.32 -19.70 -40.17
CA SER A 47 -0.34 -21.15 -40.44
C SER A 47 -1.67 -21.63 -41.03
N VAL A 48 -2.80 -21.04 -40.62
CA VAL A 48 -4.12 -21.26 -41.23
C VAL A 48 -4.18 -20.72 -42.66
N LEU A 49 -3.51 -19.60 -42.94
CA LEU A 49 -3.52 -18.96 -44.27
C LEU A 49 -2.44 -19.50 -45.22
N ALA A 50 -1.30 -19.97 -44.72
CA ALA A 50 -0.11 -20.28 -45.54
C ALA A 50 0.38 -21.74 -45.44
N GLY A 51 -0.36 -22.66 -44.78
CA GLY A 51 0.01 -24.08 -44.71
C GLY A 51 1.21 -24.36 -43.80
N GLY A 52 1.23 -23.72 -42.63
CA GLY A 52 2.35 -23.74 -41.68
C GLY A 52 2.56 -25.05 -40.89
N PRO A 53 3.60 -25.09 -40.03
CA PRO A 53 4.18 -26.32 -39.47
C PRO A 53 3.19 -27.17 -38.67
N GLY A 54 3.27 -28.48 -38.85
CA GLY A 54 2.35 -29.47 -38.26
C GLY A 54 2.33 -29.50 -36.72
N VAL A 55 1.33 -30.21 -36.20
CA VAL A 55 0.93 -30.33 -34.77
C VAL A 55 2.09 -30.42 -33.77
N LEU A 56 3.20 -31.07 -34.14
CA LEU A 56 4.41 -31.20 -33.33
C LEU A 56 5.08 -29.86 -32.98
N GLY A 57 5.21 -28.95 -33.96
CA GLY A 57 5.77 -27.61 -33.73
C GLY A 57 4.90 -26.78 -32.78
N TRP A 58 3.59 -26.98 -32.86
CA TRP A 58 2.61 -26.35 -31.96
C TRP A 58 2.75 -26.85 -30.53
N SER A 59 2.78 -28.17 -30.32
CA SER A 59 2.95 -28.74 -28.99
C SER A 59 4.25 -28.30 -28.33
N LEU A 60 5.36 -28.23 -29.07
CA LEU A 60 6.65 -27.75 -28.55
C LEU A 60 6.61 -26.26 -28.18
N ALA A 61 5.97 -25.42 -29.00
CA ALA A 61 5.81 -24.00 -28.71
C ALA A 61 4.95 -23.76 -27.45
N THR A 62 3.84 -24.49 -27.30
CA THR A 62 2.98 -24.39 -26.11
C THR A 62 3.69 -24.87 -24.84
N LEU A 63 4.47 -25.94 -24.93
CA LEU A 63 5.19 -26.50 -23.78
C LEU A 63 6.34 -25.58 -23.34
N PHE A 64 7.06 -25.00 -24.30
CA PHE A 64 8.07 -23.97 -24.04
C PHE A 64 7.44 -22.74 -23.39
N MET A 65 6.28 -22.30 -23.88
CA MET A 65 5.52 -21.20 -23.29
C MET A 65 5.06 -21.48 -21.87
N ALA A 66 4.52 -22.66 -21.60
CA ALA A 66 4.12 -23.07 -20.25
C ALA A 66 5.32 -23.10 -19.29
N ALA A 67 6.49 -23.55 -19.76
CA ALA A 67 7.70 -23.58 -18.96
C ALA A 67 8.25 -22.17 -18.64
N VAL A 68 8.28 -21.27 -19.62
CA VAL A 68 8.75 -19.88 -19.42
C VAL A 68 7.78 -19.10 -18.55
N CYS A 69 6.48 -19.11 -18.87
CA CYS A 69 5.47 -18.44 -18.06
C CYS A 69 5.37 -19.04 -16.65
N GLY A 70 5.39 -20.36 -16.53
CA GLY A 70 5.37 -21.07 -15.25
C GLY A 70 6.60 -20.78 -14.39
N GLY A 71 7.79 -20.72 -15.00
CA GLY A 71 9.05 -20.38 -14.32
C GLY A 71 9.06 -18.94 -13.82
N VAL A 72 8.59 -17.99 -14.64
CA VAL A 72 8.44 -16.59 -14.23
C VAL A 72 7.40 -16.45 -13.13
N LEU A 73 6.22 -17.06 -13.25
CA LEU A 73 5.18 -17.03 -12.21
C LEU A 73 5.69 -17.64 -10.90
N GLY A 74 6.38 -18.79 -10.98
CA GLY A 74 6.95 -19.49 -9.84
C GLY A 74 8.02 -18.67 -9.13
N TYR A 75 8.94 -18.06 -9.89
CA TYR A 75 9.93 -17.13 -9.35
C TYR A 75 9.26 -15.94 -8.67
N LEU A 76 8.26 -15.32 -9.30
CA LEU A 76 7.56 -14.15 -8.77
C LEU A 76 6.76 -14.46 -7.50
N VAL A 77 6.07 -15.61 -7.45
CA VAL A 77 5.37 -16.07 -6.24
C VAL A 77 6.36 -16.41 -5.13
N HIS A 78 7.52 -16.99 -5.49
CA HIS A 78 8.57 -17.28 -4.53
C HIS A 78 9.22 -16.01 -3.98
N ASP A 79 9.48 -15.02 -4.84
CA ASP A 79 10.04 -13.71 -4.49
C ASP A 79 9.07 -12.91 -3.63
N ASP A 80 7.78 -12.82 -3.99
CA ASP A 80 6.74 -12.21 -3.15
C ASP A 80 6.64 -12.89 -1.78
N ARG A 81 6.72 -14.24 -1.72
CA ARG A 81 6.72 -14.97 -0.45
C ARG A 81 8.00 -14.76 0.36
N ARG A 82 9.15 -14.62 -0.28
CA ARG A 82 10.45 -14.40 0.36
C ARG A 82 10.56 -12.95 0.86
N ASP A 83 10.06 -11.99 0.11
CA ASP A 83 10.05 -10.56 0.46
C ASP A 83 9.00 -10.22 1.52
N ARG A 84 7.86 -10.92 1.54
CA ARG A 84 6.94 -10.87 2.70
C ARG A 84 7.62 -11.31 4.00
N ARG A 85 8.66 -12.14 3.93
CA ARG A 85 9.47 -12.60 5.07
C ARG A 85 10.69 -11.70 5.35
N ASN A 86 11.25 -11.04 4.35
CA ASN A 86 12.43 -10.17 4.47
C ASN A 86 12.08 -8.68 4.72
N VAL A 87 11.15 -8.45 5.66
CA VAL A 87 10.54 -7.15 5.92
C VAL A 87 11.54 -6.05 6.27
N ALA A 88 11.90 -5.28 5.24
CA ALA A 88 12.35 -3.90 5.36
C ALA A 88 11.63 -3.02 4.31
N GLY A 89 10.38 -3.36 3.99
CA GLY A 89 9.50 -2.45 3.24
C GLY A 89 9.05 -1.33 4.17
N ASP A 90 9.12 -0.08 3.72
CA ASP A 90 8.70 1.12 4.47
C ASP A 90 7.30 0.88 5.07
N VAL A 91 7.25 0.58 6.37
CA VAL A 91 6.00 0.41 7.12
C VAL A 91 5.34 1.76 7.17
N LEU A 92 4.18 1.90 6.54
CA LEU A 92 3.45 3.17 6.46
C LEU A 92 2.77 3.48 7.79
N VAL A 93 2.12 2.47 8.37
CA VAL A 93 1.44 2.56 9.66
C VAL A 93 1.57 1.22 10.37
N ALA A 94 1.87 1.24 11.67
CA ALA A 94 1.69 0.09 12.54
C ALA A 94 0.94 0.48 13.82
N ILE A 95 0.06 -0.41 14.28
CA ILE A 95 -0.69 -0.27 15.53
C ILE A 95 -0.20 -1.35 16.48
N GLY A 96 0.49 -0.92 17.54
CA GLY A 96 1.04 -1.80 18.56
C GLY A 96 0.44 -1.55 19.94
N ARG A 97 0.94 -2.30 20.93
CA ARG A 97 0.51 -2.16 22.32
C ARG A 97 0.80 -0.78 22.89
N ASP A 98 1.91 -0.16 22.49
CA ASP A 98 2.38 1.09 23.08
C ASP A 98 1.87 2.34 22.35
N GLY A 99 1.35 2.19 21.13
CA GLY A 99 0.83 3.32 20.37
C GLY A 99 0.71 3.09 18.87
N VAL A 100 0.69 4.20 18.15
CA VAL A 100 0.67 4.26 16.68
C VAL A 100 2.06 4.62 16.19
N TYR A 101 2.55 3.87 15.21
CA TYR A 101 3.82 4.08 14.55
C TYR A 101 3.55 4.53 13.12
N LEU A 102 4.10 5.66 12.73
CA LEU A 102 3.94 6.26 11.41
C LEU A 102 5.26 6.16 10.64
N GLY A 103 5.16 5.64 9.42
CA GLY A 103 6.22 5.42 8.44
C GLY A 103 6.81 6.67 7.80
N ARG A 104 7.01 7.73 8.57
CA ARG A 104 7.68 8.94 8.09
C ARG A 104 9.20 8.75 8.10
N ARG A 105 9.93 9.66 7.46
CA ARG A 105 11.37 9.85 7.66
C ARG A 105 11.58 11.18 8.39
N PRO A 106 11.92 11.19 9.70
CA PRO A 106 12.10 10.04 10.58
C PRO A 106 10.79 9.35 10.99
N ALA A 107 10.87 8.07 11.36
CA ALA A 107 9.71 7.30 11.82
C ALA A 107 9.22 7.89 13.14
N GLN A 108 7.89 7.97 13.30
CA GLN A 108 7.30 8.63 14.46
C GLN A 108 6.46 7.64 15.25
N HIS A 109 6.71 7.56 16.55
CA HIS A 109 5.88 6.84 17.51
C HIS A 109 5.04 7.85 18.31
N ILE A 110 3.75 7.54 18.49
CA ILE A 110 2.81 8.34 19.27
C ILE A 110 2.13 7.41 20.26
N ALA A 111 2.31 7.68 21.55
CA ALA A 111 1.81 6.80 22.59
C ALA A 111 0.29 6.93 22.78
N TRP A 112 -0.42 5.85 23.12
CA TRP A 112 -1.88 5.87 23.31
C TRP A 112 -2.42 7.01 24.20
N PRO A 113 -1.78 7.36 25.34
CA PRO A 113 -2.26 8.46 26.18
C PRO A 113 -2.24 9.82 25.48
N GLN A 114 -1.41 9.97 24.46
CA GLN A 114 -1.28 11.18 23.65
C GLN A 114 -2.27 11.21 22.50
N ILE A 115 -3.00 10.13 22.20
CA ILE A 115 -3.88 10.06 21.03
C ILE A 115 -5.32 10.35 21.43
N ALA A 116 -5.95 11.31 20.75
CA ALA A 116 -7.37 11.56 20.84
C ALA A 116 -8.14 10.77 19.77
N GLU A 117 -7.68 10.88 18.52
CA GLU A 117 -8.37 10.35 17.35
C GLU A 117 -7.38 9.88 16.30
N VAL A 118 -7.79 8.88 15.51
CA VAL A 118 -7.14 8.47 14.27
C VAL A 118 -8.13 8.73 13.15
N VAL A 119 -7.73 9.50 12.14
CA VAL A 119 -8.62 9.87 11.04
C VAL A 119 -7.99 9.47 9.73
N VAL A 120 -8.75 8.76 8.91
CA VAL A 120 -8.42 8.46 7.51
C VAL A 120 -9.19 9.44 6.62
N PHE A 121 -8.54 9.97 5.60
CA PHE A 121 -9.16 10.88 4.64
C PHE A 121 -8.46 10.78 3.27
N HIS A 122 -9.20 11.12 2.21
CA HIS A 122 -8.66 11.17 0.85
C HIS A 122 -8.49 12.62 0.45
N LEU A 123 -7.29 12.97 -0.02
CA LEU A 123 -7.06 14.27 -0.65
C LEU A 123 -7.15 14.14 -2.16
N PRO A 124 -7.81 15.08 -2.86
CA PRO A 124 -7.67 15.22 -4.29
C PRO A 124 -6.25 15.72 -4.56
N VAL A 125 -5.30 14.81 -4.65
CA VAL A 125 -3.93 15.16 -5.02
C VAL A 125 -3.92 15.44 -6.53
N LEU A 126 -3.27 16.52 -6.94
CA LEU A 126 -2.95 16.82 -8.35
C LEU A 126 -1.85 15.87 -8.87
N THR A 127 -2.01 14.57 -8.66
CA THR A 127 -1.13 13.54 -9.19
C THR A 127 -1.93 12.65 -10.12
N ASP A 128 -1.28 12.14 -11.17
CA ASP A 128 -1.88 11.29 -12.21
C ASP A 128 -2.55 10.00 -11.67
N ARG A 129 -2.42 9.70 -10.37
CA ARG A 129 -2.94 8.50 -9.69
C ARG A 129 -4.29 8.70 -9.01
N GLY A 130 -4.86 9.91 -9.05
CA GLY A 130 -6.12 10.21 -8.38
C GLY A 130 -5.97 10.47 -6.87
N PRO A 131 -7.08 10.44 -6.11
CA PRO A 131 -7.07 10.80 -4.70
C PRO A 131 -6.30 9.76 -3.86
N ALA A 132 -5.34 10.24 -3.07
CA ALA A 132 -4.51 9.37 -2.23
C ALA A 132 -5.05 9.34 -0.78
N PRO A 133 -5.18 8.16 -0.16
CA PRO A 133 -5.51 8.03 1.25
C PRO A 133 -4.38 8.54 2.17
N PHE A 134 -4.77 9.31 3.18
CA PHE A 134 -3.90 9.79 4.25
C PHE A 134 -4.47 9.36 5.60
N LEU A 135 -3.58 9.07 6.54
CA LEU A 135 -3.94 8.86 7.94
C LEU A 135 -3.36 9.98 8.79
N VAL A 136 -4.16 10.62 9.64
CA VAL A 136 -3.72 11.60 10.62
C VAL A 136 -4.04 11.12 12.03
N VAL A 137 -3.08 11.29 12.92
CA VAL A 137 -3.20 11.04 14.36
C VAL A 137 -3.39 12.40 15.03
N VAL A 138 -4.55 12.60 15.66
CA VAL A 138 -4.85 13.83 16.38
C VAL A 138 -4.43 13.65 17.84
N GLU A 139 -3.42 14.41 18.26
CA GLU A 139 -2.87 14.32 19.62
C GLU A 139 -3.72 15.07 20.66
N ARG A 140 -3.86 14.51 21.87
CA ARG A 140 -4.55 15.14 23.00
C ARG A 140 -3.87 16.44 23.38
N GLY A 141 -4.68 17.49 23.55
CA GLY A 141 -4.18 18.79 24.02
C GLY A 141 -3.58 19.68 22.92
N THR A 142 -3.34 19.17 21.71
CA THR A 142 -3.11 20.04 20.55
C THR A 142 -4.39 20.81 20.22
N ARG A 143 -4.23 21.99 19.59
CA ARG A 143 -5.36 22.84 19.17
C ARG A 143 -6.42 22.04 18.37
N GLY A 144 -6.07 20.96 17.67
CA GLY A 144 -7.01 20.10 16.95
C GLY A 144 -7.89 19.19 17.81
N SER A 145 -7.37 18.67 18.94
CA SER A 145 -8.08 17.66 19.76
C SER A 145 -9.28 18.20 20.53
N ARG A 146 -9.29 19.49 20.90
CA ARG A 146 -10.40 20.12 21.64
C ARG A 146 -11.39 20.87 20.74
N VAL A 147 -11.10 20.96 19.44
CA VAL A 147 -11.90 21.73 18.50
C VAL A 147 -13.02 20.85 17.93
N ARG A 148 -14.27 21.29 18.11
CA ARG A 148 -15.45 20.67 17.48
C ARG A 148 -15.21 20.51 15.99
N VAL A 149 -15.64 19.40 15.40
CA VAL A 149 -15.39 19.00 14.00
C VAL A 149 -15.57 20.14 12.99
N GLY A 150 -16.56 21.03 13.19
CA GLY A 150 -16.82 22.19 12.32
C GLY A 150 -15.89 23.41 12.45
N ARG A 151 -14.91 23.40 13.35
CA ARG A 151 -13.92 24.50 13.53
C ARG A 151 -12.47 24.04 13.32
N ARG A 152 -12.26 22.78 12.91
CA ARG A 152 -10.92 22.26 12.63
C ARG A 152 -10.32 22.99 11.41
N PRO A 153 -8.98 23.07 11.29
CA PRO A 153 -8.33 23.59 10.09
C PRO A 153 -8.91 22.95 8.83
N ALA A 154 -9.05 23.74 7.76
CA ALA A 154 -9.60 23.27 6.49
C ALA A 154 -8.76 22.12 5.91
N ASP A 155 -7.43 22.19 6.06
CA ASP A 155 -6.50 21.13 5.68
C ASP A 155 -6.35 20.08 6.81
N PRO A 156 -6.77 18.81 6.60
CA PRO A 156 -6.65 17.75 7.58
C PRO A 156 -5.21 17.38 7.95
N ARG A 157 -4.23 17.68 7.10
CA ARG A 157 -2.81 17.44 7.41
C ARG A 157 -2.30 18.28 8.58
N GLN A 158 -3.00 19.36 8.90
CA GLN A 158 -2.67 20.27 10.01
C GLN A 158 -3.30 19.82 11.34
N TRP A 159 -4.09 18.74 11.36
CA TRP A 159 -4.75 18.27 12.59
C TRP A 159 -3.79 17.55 13.54
N GLY A 160 -2.65 17.08 13.03
CA GLY A 160 -1.61 16.40 13.81
C GLY A 160 -0.61 15.67 12.90
N PRO A 161 0.25 14.80 13.46
CA PRO A 161 1.09 13.92 12.68
C PRO A 161 0.26 13.08 11.69
N SER A 162 0.63 13.14 10.41
CA SER A 162 -0.07 12.41 9.35
C SER A 162 0.86 11.44 8.64
N THR A 163 0.38 10.58 7.76
CA THR A 163 1.25 9.81 6.87
C THR A 163 0.51 9.56 5.57
N ASP A 164 1.24 9.64 4.47
CA ASP A 164 0.75 9.26 3.16
C ASP A 164 0.65 7.73 3.11
N LEU A 165 -0.52 7.21 2.76
CA LEU A 165 -0.72 5.77 2.60
C LEU A 165 -0.44 5.33 1.15
N TYR A 166 0.03 6.25 0.30
CA TYR A 166 0.21 6.06 -1.13
C TYR A 166 -1.10 5.53 -1.74
N ASP A 167 -1.02 4.52 -2.59
CA ASP A 167 -2.19 3.91 -3.22
C ASP A 167 -2.77 2.76 -2.36
N ARG A 168 -2.41 2.68 -1.07
CA ARG A 168 -2.84 1.60 -0.16
C ARG A 168 -4.00 2.06 0.71
N GLU A 169 -5.18 1.60 0.34
CA GLU A 169 -6.37 1.79 1.15
C GLU A 169 -6.23 1.01 2.47
N PRO A 170 -6.34 1.68 3.63
CA PRO A 170 -6.34 0.98 4.90
C PRO A 170 -7.64 0.19 5.05
N ASP A 171 -7.55 -1.05 5.53
CA ASP A 171 -8.73 -1.79 5.97
C ASP A 171 -9.24 -1.14 7.26
N LEU A 172 -10.30 -0.34 7.14
CA LEU A 172 -10.87 0.42 8.24
C LEU A 172 -11.40 -0.48 9.36
N GLU A 173 -11.90 -1.67 9.03
CA GLU A 173 -12.41 -2.61 10.02
C GLU A 173 -11.25 -3.16 10.86
N GLN A 174 -10.18 -3.63 10.21
CA GLN A 174 -8.98 -4.12 10.89
C GLN A 174 -8.26 -3.02 11.66
N LEU A 175 -8.14 -1.82 11.09
CA LEU A 175 -7.56 -0.65 11.75
C LEU A 175 -8.36 -0.31 13.01
N THR A 176 -9.69 -0.26 12.91
CA THR A 176 -10.57 0.02 14.04
C THR A 176 -10.47 -1.06 15.11
N ALA A 177 -10.43 -2.34 14.71
CA ALA A 177 -10.26 -3.45 15.64
C ALA A 177 -8.92 -3.37 16.38
N ALA A 178 -7.83 -3.07 15.67
CA ALA A 178 -6.50 -2.93 16.26
C ALA A 178 -6.42 -1.72 17.22
N VAL A 179 -6.97 -0.57 16.85
CA VAL A 179 -7.05 0.61 17.72
C VAL A 179 -7.91 0.32 18.95
N ARG A 180 -9.07 -0.34 18.80
CA ARG A 180 -9.92 -0.71 19.95
C ARG A 180 -9.24 -1.69 20.89
N ARG A 181 -8.37 -2.56 20.39
CA ARG A 181 -7.65 -3.55 21.20
C ARG A 181 -6.72 -2.90 22.21
N TYR A 182 -5.94 -1.89 21.80
CA TYR A 182 -4.90 -1.27 22.64
C TYR A 182 -5.24 0.15 23.11
N GLY A 183 -5.96 0.92 22.30
CA GLY A 183 -6.37 2.30 22.57
C GLY A 183 -7.89 2.44 22.62
N ARG A 184 -8.57 1.73 23.54
CA ARG A 184 -10.06 1.71 23.67
C ARG A 184 -10.76 3.07 23.68
N HIS A 185 -10.06 4.12 24.10
CA HIS A 185 -10.59 5.48 24.22
C HIS A 185 -10.38 6.32 22.96
N VAL A 186 -9.63 5.81 21.99
CA VAL A 186 -9.32 6.50 20.73
C VAL A 186 -10.42 6.23 19.72
N ARG A 187 -10.91 7.29 19.09
CA ARG A 187 -11.90 7.17 18.01
C ARG A 187 -11.20 7.03 16.67
N VAL A 188 -11.65 6.08 15.86
CA VAL A 188 -11.25 5.95 14.45
C VAL A 188 -12.35 6.53 13.59
N TRP A 189 -11.98 7.41 12.67
CA TRP A 189 -12.90 8.07 11.76
C TRP A 189 -12.44 7.88 10.32
N ASP A 190 -13.39 7.65 9.43
CA ASP A 190 -13.20 7.85 8.01
C ASP A 190 -13.92 9.12 7.60
N ARG A 191 -13.16 10.07 7.06
CA ARG A 191 -13.65 11.37 6.59
C ARG A 191 -13.96 11.35 5.08
N GLY A 192 -13.63 10.26 4.39
CA GLY A 192 -13.76 10.12 2.94
C GLY A 192 -13.00 11.21 2.18
N LEU A 193 -13.53 11.58 1.01
CA LEU A 193 -12.96 12.64 0.19
C LEU A 193 -13.14 14.01 0.85
N VAL A 194 -12.03 14.71 1.08
CA VAL A 194 -12.05 16.08 1.62
C VAL A 194 -11.75 17.06 0.48
N SER A 195 -12.80 17.64 -0.07
CA SER A 195 -12.72 18.73 -1.05
C SER A 195 -12.42 20.04 -0.32
N GLY A 196 -11.17 20.50 -0.35
CA GLY A 196 -10.81 21.68 0.44
C GLY A 196 -9.36 22.09 0.35
N VAL A 197 -8.84 22.29 -0.85
CA VAL A 197 -7.64 23.11 -1.05
C VAL A 197 -7.97 24.14 -2.12
N HIS A 198 -8.73 25.16 -1.74
CA HIS A 198 -8.65 26.45 -2.41
C HIS A 198 -7.76 27.31 -1.52
N SER A 199 -6.50 27.44 -1.94
CA SER A 199 -5.59 28.49 -1.49
C SER A 199 -6.03 29.83 -2.05
#